data_AF-A0AA46TIJ1-F1
#
_entry.id   AF-A0AA46TIJ1-F1
#
_cell.length_a   1.000
_cell.length_b   1.000
_cell.length_c   1.000
_cell.angle_alpha   90.00
_cell.angle_beta   90.00
_cell.angle_gamma   90.00
#
_symmetry.space_group_name_H-M   'P 1'
#
loop_
_entity.id
_entity.type
_entity.pdbx_description
1 polymer ?
#
loop_
_entity_poly.entity_id
_entity_poly.type
_entity_poly.pdbx_seq_one_letter_code
_entity_poly.pdbx_strand_id
1 'polypeptide(L)'
;MEDKLLALMDEFHLLNPARDRWQVLIQSFSETSLRQIDSAAPELPLVQLVSGSATSGEVRAGAAEVATYAEGLGPSHSDVDAGVIEGAHQSCLAVHPYTVNDVDDTVRLIEIGVDGMFTNFPDKLNDVLGDRAVHGKRAAVLAKRAHDVCVA
;
A
#
# COMPACT_ATOMS: atom_id res chain seq x y z
N MET A 1 19.92 -2.86 7.80
CA MET A 1 19.54 -3.65 6.60
C MET A 1 19.03 -2.69 5.52
N GLU A 2 18.21 -1.74 5.96
CA GLU A 2 17.70 -0.52 5.35
C GLU A 2 18.78 0.25 4.59
N ASP A 3 19.91 0.58 5.21
CA ASP A 3 21.01 1.30 4.53
C ASP A 3 21.53 0.59 3.27
N LYS A 4 21.58 -0.75 3.30
CA LYS A 4 22.01 -1.54 2.13
C LYS A 4 20.95 -1.52 1.04
N LEU A 5 19.67 -1.55 1.40
CA LEU A 5 18.57 -1.39 0.44
C LEU A 5 18.65 -0.02 -0.23
N LEU A 6 18.81 1.05 0.55
CA LEU A 6 18.91 2.42 0.03
C LEU A 6 20.14 2.59 -0.87
N ALA A 7 21.29 2.03 -0.49
CA ALA A 7 22.49 2.04 -1.32
C ALA A 7 22.28 1.31 -2.65
N LEU A 8 21.61 0.14 -2.65
CA LEU A 8 21.29 -0.58 -3.89
C LEU A 8 20.28 0.20 -4.74
N MET A 9 19.27 0.82 -4.13
CA MET A 9 18.32 1.66 -4.86
C MET A 9 19.02 2.86 -5.51
N ASP A 10 20.04 3.44 -4.87
CA ASP A 10 20.86 4.50 -5.47
C ASP A 10 21.71 3.96 -6.64
N GLU A 11 22.42 2.84 -6.40
CA GLU A 11 23.25 2.15 -7.40
C GLU A 11 22.47 1.82 -8.67
N PHE A 12 21.23 1.36 -8.52
CA PHE A 12 20.35 1.02 -9.65
C PHE A 12 19.46 2.17 -10.12
N HIS A 13 19.69 3.40 -9.64
CA HIS A 13 18.97 4.62 -10.03
C HIS A 13 17.45 4.54 -9.81
N LEU A 14 17.03 3.87 -8.74
CA LEU A 14 15.63 3.65 -8.35
C LEU A 14 15.10 4.69 -7.37
N LEU A 15 15.96 5.46 -6.70
CA LEU A 15 15.53 6.48 -5.73
C LEU A 15 14.63 7.56 -6.36
N ASN A 16 15.07 8.26 -7.42
CA ASN A 16 14.24 9.30 -8.06
C ASN A 16 12.92 8.72 -8.65
N PRO A 17 12.93 7.59 -9.38
CA PRO A 17 11.70 6.92 -9.78
C PRO A 17 10.74 6.55 -8.64
N ALA A 18 11.27 6.17 -7.47
CA ALA A 18 10.47 5.88 -6.28
C ALA A 18 9.81 7.15 -5.74
N ARG A 19 10.58 8.23 -5.57
CA ARG A 19 10.10 9.53 -5.05
C ARG A 19 9.06 10.17 -5.97
N ASP A 20 9.39 10.29 -7.25
CA ASP A 20 8.60 11.11 -8.18
C ASP A 20 7.39 10.40 -8.76
N ARG A 21 7.46 9.05 -8.86
CA ARG A 21 6.52 8.26 -9.64
C ARG A 21 6.08 6.97 -8.95
N TRP A 22 6.48 6.77 -7.70
CA TRP A 22 6.16 5.58 -6.90
C TRP A 22 6.46 4.26 -7.61
N GLN A 23 7.52 4.23 -8.41
CA GLN A 23 7.91 3.01 -9.14
C GLN A 23 8.48 1.93 -8.24
N VAL A 24 8.87 2.27 -7.02
CA VAL A 24 9.27 1.35 -5.96
C VAL A 24 8.50 1.75 -4.70
N LEU A 25 7.85 0.77 -4.08
CA LEU A 25 7.22 0.88 -2.77
C LEU A 25 8.02 -0.02 -1.82
N ILE A 26 8.23 0.43 -0.59
CA ILE A 26 8.90 -0.38 0.44
C ILE A 26 7.87 -0.80 1.47
N GLN A 27 7.81 -2.09 1.78
CA GLN A 27 6.83 -2.62 2.72
C GLN A 27 7.49 -3.47 3.81
N SER A 28 6.93 -3.43 5.02
CA SER A 28 7.44 -4.21 6.15
C SER A 28 6.37 -4.40 7.21
N PHE A 29 6.43 -5.52 7.93
CA PHE A 29 5.69 -5.70 9.19
C PHE A 29 6.33 -4.92 10.35
N SER A 30 7.63 -4.61 10.24
CA SER A 30 8.38 -3.89 11.27
C SER A 30 8.21 -2.39 11.09
N GLU A 31 7.38 -1.77 11.92
CA GLU A 31 7.25 -0.31 12.03
C GLU A 31 8.62 0.35 12.23
N THR A 32 9.45 -0.20 13.11
CA THR A 32 10.81 0.31 13.37
C THR A 32 11.65 0.38 12.09
N SER A 33 11.52 -0.60 11.20
CA SER A 33 12.25 -0.61 9.92
C SER A 33 11.74 0.48 8.98
N LEU A 34 10.42 0.67 8.88
CA LEU A 34 9.84 1.73 8.05
C LEU A 34 10.22 3.11 8.58
N ARG A 35 10.16 3.35 9.88
CA ARG A 35 10.59 4.62 10.48
C ARG A 35 12.07 4.92 10.29
N GLN A 36 12.93 3.89 10.25
CA GLN A 36 14.34 4.08 9.90
C GLN A 36 14.51 4.56 8.45
N ILE A 37 13.73 4.01 7.53
CA ILE A 37 13.75 4.42 6.13
C ILE A 37 13.16 5.82 5.96
N ASP A 38 12.02 6.11 6.59
CA ASP A 38 11.39 7.43 6.60
C ASP A 38 12.36 8.51 7.11
N SER A 39 13.03 8.25 8.24
CA SER A 39 14.05 9.16 8.77
C SER A 39 15.23 9.40 7.82
N ALA A 40 15.68 8.36 7.11
CA ALA A 40 16.82 8.44 6.20
C ALA A 40 16.44 9.00 4.80
N ALA A 41 15.21 8.78 4.35
CA ALA A 41 14.73 9.09 3.01
C ALA A 41 13.19 9.31 3.01
N PRO A 42 12.71 10.43 3.58
CA PRO A 42 11.28 10.67 3.86
C PRO A 42 10.40 10.85 2.62
N GLU A 43 10.98 10.94 1.43
CA GLU A 43 10.25 11.04 0.16
C GLU A 43 9.93 9.66 -0.45
N LEU A 44 10.38 8.57 0.16
CA LEU A 44 10.15 7.22 -0.36
C LEU A 44 8.81 6.68 0.13
N PRO A 45 7.95 6.19 -0.77
CA PRO A 45 6.64 5.67 -0.37
C PRO A 45 6.77 4.33 0.38
N LEU A 46 6.22 4.30 1.59
CA LEU A 46 6.22 3.17 2.52
C LEU A 46 4.83 2.56 2.68
N VAL A 47 4.80 1.26 2.97
CA VAL A 47 3.57 0.50 3.25
C VAL A 47 3.74 -0.32 4.52
N GLN A 48 2.95 -0.01 5.55
CA GLN A 48 2.94 -0.80 6.79
C GLN A 48 2.12 -2.08 6.59
N LEU A 49 2.77 -3.24 6.71
CA LEU A 49 2.09 -4.52 6.71
C LEU A 49 1.52 -4.80 8.10
N VAL A 50 0.25 -5.22 8.17
CA VAL A 50 -0.40 -5.55 9.44
C VAL A 50 -0.63 -7.05 9.50
N SER A 51 -0.17 -7.68 10.59
CA SER A 51 -0.31 -9.11 10.81
C SER A 51 -1.77 -9.54 10.77
N GLY A 52 -2.06 -10.72 10.20
CA GLY A 52 -3.41 -11.30 10.15
C GLY A 52 -3.96 -11.79 11.49
N SER A 53 -3.33 -11.40 12.60
CA SER A 53 -3.86 -11.56 13.95
C SER A 53 -4.54 -10.29 14.47
N ALA A 54 -4.44 -9.18 13.74
CA ALA A 54 -5.12 -7.93 14.08
C ALA A 54 -6.58 -7.98 13.66
N THR A 55 -7.46 -7.41 14.46
CA THR A 55 -8.86 -7.20 14.10
C THR A 55 -9.02 -5.99 13.18
N SER A 56 -10.11 -5.92 12.40
CA SER A 56 -10.45 -4.74 11.59
C SER A 56 -10.51 -3.45 12.43
N GLY A 57 -10.94 -3.55 13.70
CA GLY A 57 -10.95 -2.43 14.64
C GLY A 57 -9.54 -1.94 15.00
N GLU A 58 -8.58 -2.85 15.19
CA GLU A 58 -7.18 -2.51 15.47
C GLU A 58 -6.49 -1.92 14.24
N VAL A 59 -6.73 -2.48 13.04
CA VAL A 59 -6.23 -1.91 11.78
C VAL A 59 -6.71 -0.47 11.62
N ARG A 60 -8.01 -0.24 11.81
CA ARG A 60 -8.63 1.10 11.72
C ARG A 60 -8.07 2.06 12.76
N ALA A 61 -7.93 1.61 14.01
CA ALA A 61 -7.42 2.46 15.10
C ALA A 61 -5.95 2.86 14.89
N GLY A 62 -5.15 2.01 14.25
CA GLY A 62 -3.75 2.30 13.94
C GLY A 62 -3.51 3.18 12.72
N ALA A 63 -4.52 3.41 11.86
CA ALA A 63 -4.36 4.10 10.58
C ALA A 63 -3.74 5.50 10.72
N ALA A 64 -4.23 6.32 11.64
CA ALA A 64 -3.71 7.68 11.83
C ALA A 64 -2.23 7.70 12.27
N GLU A 65 -1.80 6.72 13.05
CA GLU A 65 -0.39 6.60 13.46
C GLU A 65 0.48 6.17 12.29
N VAL A 66 0.03 5.22 11.48
CA VAL A 66 0.74 4.76 10.28
C VAL A 66 0.93 5.89 9.27
N ALA A 67 -0.08 6.76 9.10
CA ALA A 67 -0.02 7.91 8.21
C ALA A 67 1.07 8.92 8.58
N THR A 68 1.70 8.81 9.75
CA THR A 68 2.83 9.67 10.14
C THR A 68 4.15 9.30 9.48
N TYR A 69 4.25 8.10 8.87
CA TYR A 69 5.50 7.61 8.26
C TYR A 69 5.29 6.75 6.99
N ALA A 70 4.05 6.53 6.55
CA ALA A 70 3.76 5.69 5.40
C ALA A 70 2.52 6.17 4.64
N GLU A 71 2.42 5.79 3.38
CA GLU A 71 1.35 6.17 2.46
C GLU A 71 0.37 5.01 2.20
N GLY A 72 0.62 3.84 2.78
CA GLY A 72 -0.29 2.70 2.67
C GLY A 72 -0.27 1.70 3.81
N LEU A 73 -1.35 0.92 3.86
CA LEU A 73 -1.56 -0.23 4.73
C LEU A 73 -1.67 -1.49 3.89
N GLY A 74 -0.99 -2.55 4.32
CA GLY A 74 -1.17 -3.90 3.79
C GLY A 74 -1.61 -4.86 4.88
N PRO A 75 -2.90 -4.88 5.27
CA PRO A 75 -3.43 -5.83 6.24
C PRO A 75 -3.72 -7.20 5.61
N SER A 76 -4.02 -8.21 6.43
CA SER A 76 -4.66 -9.43 5.92
C SER A 76 -6.04 -9.10 5.36
N HIS A 77 -6.39 -9.68 4.22
CA HIS A 77 -7.68 -9.48 3.54
C HIS A 77 -8.91 -9.85 4.39
N SER A 78 -8.74 -10.74 5.37
CA SER A 78 -9.77 -11.12 6.35
C SER A 78 -10.15 -9.97 7.29
N ASP A 79 -9.23 -9.03 7.49
CA ASP A 79 -9.32 -7.98 8.51
C ASP A 79 -9.65 -6.63 7.87
N VAL A 80 -10.13 -6.63 6.62
CA VAL A 80 -10.55 -5.44 5.88
C VAL A 80 -12.07 -5.42 5.72
N ASP A 81 -12.67 -4.42 6.36
CA ASP A 81 -14.07 -4.04 6.22
C ASP A 81 -14.20 -2.59 5.73
N ALA A 82 -15.42 -2.15 5.44
CA ALA A 82 -15.68 -0.79 4.97
C ALA A 82 -15.21 0.29 5.96
N GLY A 83 -15.20 0.00 7.27
CA GLY A 83 -14.71 0.95 8.27
C GLY A 83 -13.17 1.06 8.27
N VAL A 84 -12.45 -0.02 7.94
CA VAL A 84 -11.00 0.04 7.71
C VAL A 84 -10.70 0.93 6.51
N ILE A 85 -11.43 0.76 5.41
CA ILE A 85 -11.27 1.62 4.23
C ILE A 85 -11.53 3.08 4.57
N GLU A 86 -12.66 3.37 5.22
CA GLU A 86 -12.99 4.73 5.63
C GLU A 86 -11.91 5.35 6.53
N GLY A 87 -11.47 4.64 7.57
CA GLY A 87 -10.44 5.16 8.50
C GLY A 87 -9.08 5.38 7.84
N ALA A 88 -8.68 4.47 6.94
CA ALA A 88 -7.43 4.59 6.18
C ALA A 88 -7.49 5.77 5.20
N HIS A 89 -8.57 5.88 4.41
CA HIS A 89 -8.75 6.95 3.44
C HIS A 89 -8.88 8.33 4.10
N GLN A 90 -9.51 8.42 5.28
CA GLN A 90 -9.52 9.66 6.09
C GLN A 90 -8.11 10.12 6.50
N SER A 91 -7.16 9.19 6.58
CA SER A 91 -5.75 9.45 6.87
C SER A 91 -4.87 9.44 5.61
N CYS A 92 -5.48 9.48 4.42
CA CYS A 92 -4.80 9.43 3.12
C CYS A 92 -3.90 8.21 2.86
N LEU A 93 -4.22 7.09 3.52
CA LEU A 93 -3.53 5.81 3.33
C LEU A 93 -4.23 4.96 2.26
N ALA A 94 -3.47 4.45 1.30
CA ALA A 94 -3.94 3.41 0.39
C ALA A 94 -4.04 2.06 1.13
N VAL A 95 -5.03 1.22 0.80
CA VAL A 95 -5.21 -0.10 1.41
C VAL A 95 -4.99 -1.21 0.38
N HIS A 96 -3.94 -2.00 0.58
CA HIS A 96 -3.53 -3.12 -0.27
C HIS A 96 -3.50 -4.45 0.50
N PRO A 97 -4.65 -5.12 0.73
CA PRO A 97 -4.68 -6.35 1.50
C PRO A 97 -3.90 -7.50 0.86
N TYR A 98 -3.40 -8.42 1.69
CA TYR A 98 -2.74 -9.65 1.28
C TYR A 98 -3.40 -10.91 1.89
N THR A 99 -3.24 -12.12 1.35
CA THR A 99 -3.07 -12.41 -0.08
C THR A 99 -4.44 -12.84 -0.61
N VAL A 100 -5.03 -12.03 -1.48
CA VAL A 100 -6.38 -12.23 -2.03
C VAL A 100 -6.31 -13.16 -3.23
N ASN A 101 -6.78 -14.39 -3.08
CA ASN A 101 -6.71 -15.42 -4.13
C ASN A 101 -8.09 -15.91 -4.59
N ASP A 102 -9.12 -15.67 -3.78
CA ASP A 102 -10.49 -16.03 -4.08
C ASP A 102 -11.20 -14.89 -4.83
N VAL A 103 -12.05 -15.24 -5.78
CA VAL A 103 -12.74 -14.26 -6.64
C VAL A 103 -13.84 -13.53 -5.86
N ASP A 104 -14.52 -14.20 -4.94
CA ASP A 104 -15.57 -13.57 -4.12
C ASP A 104 -14.96 -12.54 -3.18
N ASP A 105 -13.80 -12.84 -2.57
CA ASP A 105 -13.05 -11.86 -1.78
C ASP A 105 -12.51 -10.73 -2.65
N THR A 106 -12.03 -11.02 -3.86
CA THR A 106 -11.57 -10.00 -4.81
C THR A 106 -12.68 -8.99 -5.11
N VAL A 107 -13.87 -9.47 -5.45
CA VAL A 107 -15.04 -8.64 -5.75
C VAL A 107 -15.45 -7.84 -4.51
N ARG A 108 -15.60 -8.50 -3.35
CA ARG A 108 -15.96 -7.85 -2.09
C ARG A 108 -15.02 -6.71 -1.73
N LEU A 109 -13.71 -6.93 -1.84
CA LEU A 109 -12.69 -5.94 -1.48
C LEU A 109 -12.69 -4.74 -2.44
N ILE A 110 -12.87 -4.99 -3.74
CA ILE A 110 -13.03 -3.93 -4.74
C ILE A 110 -14.29 -3.09 -4.44
N GLU A 111 -15.41 -3.74 -4.10
CA GLU A 111 -16.68 -3.06 -3.79
C GLU A 111 -16.59 -2.15 -2.58
N ILE A 112 -15.87 -2.56 -1.53
CA ILE A 112 -15.67 -1.73 -0.34
C ILE A 112 -14.59 -0.65 -0.52
N GLY A 113 -13.84 -0.67 -1.64
CA GLY A 113 -12.95 0.42 -2.02
C GLY A 113 -11.46 0.24 -1.69
N VAL A 114 -10.93 -0.99 -1.72
CA VAL A 114 -9.45 -1.16 -1.67
C VAL A 114 -8.78 -0.52 -2.89
N ASP A 115 -7.57 -0.01 -2.70
CA ASP A 115 -6.80 0.70 -3.74
C ASP A 115 -5.98 -0.24 -4.63
N GLY A 116 -5.87 -1.50 -4.22
CA GLY A 116 -5.08 -2.56 -4.83
C GLY A 116 -5.09 -3.79 -3.91
N MET A 117 -4.40 -4.86 -4.29
CA MET A 117 -4.26 -6.06 -3.45
C MET A 117 -3.04 -6.87 -3.87
N PHE A 118 -2.53 -7.69 -2.95
CA PHE A 118 -1.56 -8.72 -3.26
C PHE A 118 -2.29 -10.01 -3.61
N THR A 119 -2.01 -10.57 -4.77
CA THR A 119 -2.62 -11.82 -5.25
C THR A 119 -1.58 -12.71 -5.90
N ASN A 120 -1.76 -14.03 -5.80
CA ASN A 120 -1.00 -15.00 -6.59
C ASN A 120 -1.56 -15.16 -8.01
N PHE A 121 -2.74 -14.59 -8.29
CA PHE A 121 -3.47 -14.72 -9.55
C PHE A 121 -3.79 -13.35 -10.17
N PRO A 122 -2.76 -12.59 -10.61
CA PRO A 122 -2.97 -11.26 -11.19
C PRO A 122 -3.82 -11.28 -12.47
N ASP A 123 -3.81 -12.39 -13.21
CA ASP A 123 -4.70 -12.66 -14.34
C ASP A 123 -6.18 -12.63 -13.94
N LYS A 124 -6.55 -13.34 -12.86
CA LYS A 124 -7.93 -13.35 -12.36
C LYS A 124 -8.37 -11.97 -11.85
N LEU A 125 -7.48 -11.24 -11.18
CA LEU A 125 -7.77 -9.87 -10.78
C LEU A 125 -8.03 -8.99 -12.00
N ASN A 126 -7.25 -9.14 -13.07
CA ASN A 126 -7.46 -8.39 -14.31
C ASN A 126 -8.79 -8.75 -14.98
N ASP A 127 -9.20 -10.03 -14.95
CA ASP A 127 -10.51 -10.45 -15.48
C ASP A 127 -11.66 -9.75 -14.73
N VAL A 128 -11.56 -9.62 -13.41
CA VAL A 128 -12.56 -8.91 -12.58
C VAL A 128 -12.54 -7.39 -12.82
N LEU A 129 -11.35 -6.80 -13.03
CA LEU A 129 -11.22 -5.37 -13.28
C LEU A 129 -11.66 -4.98 -14.70
N GLY A 130 -11.43 -5.85 -15.69
CA GLY A 130 -11.69 -5.57 -17.10
C GLY A 130 -10.99 -4.29 -17.57
N ASP A 131 -11.71 -3.41 -18.25
CA ASP A 131 -11.19 -2.14 -18.76
C ASP A 131 -10.73 -1.16 -17.66
N ARG A 132 -11.07 -1.43 -16.40
CA ARG A 132 -10.59 -0.64 -15.24
C ARG A 132 -9.16 -0.96 -14.86
N ALA A 133 -8.59 -2.08 -15.33
CA ALA A 133 -7.24 -2.49 -14.98
C ALA A 133 -6.20 -1.49 -15.49
N VAL A 134 -5.31 -1.04 -14.61
CA VAL A 134 -4.17 -0.19 -14.95
C VAL A 134 -2.89 -0.90 -14.53
N HIS A 135 -1.87 -0.87 -15.39
CA HIS A 135 -0.65 -1.64 -15.18
C HIS A 135 0.62 -0.79 -15.11
N GLY A 136 1.62 -1.34 -14.42
CA GLY A 136 2.99 -0.87 -14.40
C GLY A 136 3.12 0.60 -13.99
N LYS A 137 3.98 1.35 -14.70
CA LYS A 137 4.32 2.74 -14.37
C LYS A 137 3.10 3.67 -14.37
N ARG A 138 2.08 3.39 -15.19
CA ARG A 138 0.87 4.22 -15.23
C ARG A 138 0.07 4.08 -13.94
N ALA A 139 -0.08 2.86 -13.42
CA ALA A 139 -0.76 2.62 -12.15
C ALA A 139 -0.05 3.36 -11.00
N ALA A 140 1.28 3.24 -10.93
CA ALA A 140 2.09 3.92 -9.91
C ALA A 140 1.94 5.45 -9.92
N VAL A 141 1.96 6.07 -11.10
CA VAL A 141 1.75 7.53 -11.24
C VAL A 141 0.33 7.95 -10.84
N LEU A 142 -0.68 7.14 -11.14
CA LEU A 142 -2.05 7.42 -10.72
C LEU A 142 -2.21 7.30 -9.20
N ALA A 143 -1.63 6.26 -8.59
CA ALA A 143 -1.63 6.07 -7.14
C ALA A 143 -0.97 7.25 -6.43
N LYS A 144 0.21 7.69 -6.90
CA LYS A 144 0.88 8.88 -6.35
C LYS A 144 -0.01 10.11 -6.46
N ARG A 145 -0.61 10.36 -7.62
CA ARG A 145 -1.50 11.52 -7.82
C ARG A 145 -2.71 11.48 -6.90
N ALA A 146 -3.30 10.30 -6.68
CA ALA A 146 -4.42 10.16 -5.77
C ALA A 146 -4.02 10.51 -4.32
N HIS A 147 -2.85 10.05 -3.88
CA HIS A 147 -2.31 10.42 -2.57
C HIS A 147 -1.98 11.91 -2.47
N ASP A 148 -1.27 12.48 -3.45
CA ASP A 148 -0.93 13.91 -3.50
C ASP A 148 -2.18 14.80 -3.41
N VAL A 149 -3.30 14.39 -4.01
CA VAL A 149 -4.58 15.11 -3.94
C VAL A 149 -5.22 15.00 -2.55
N CYS A 150 -5.06 13.87 -1.87
CA CYS A 150 -5.65 13.67 -0.54
C CYS A 150 -4.94 14.52 0.53
N VAL A 151 -3.60 14.63 0.44
CA VAL A 151 -2.78 15.35 1.44
C VAL A 151 -2.69 16.87 1.19
N ALA A 152 -3.23 17.37 0.08
CA ALA A 152 -3.22 18.79 -0.31
C ALA A 152 -4.30 19.62 0.39
#